data_AF-A0A7C5U9Q6-F1
#
_entry.id   AF-A0A7C5U9Q6-F1
#
_cell.length_a   1.000
_cell.length_b   1.000
_cell.length_c   1.000
_cell.angle_alpha   90.00
_cell.angle_beta   90.00
_cell.angle_gamma   90.00
#
_symmetry.space_group_name_H-M   'P 1'
#
loop_
_entity.id
_entity.type
_entity.pdbx_description
1 polymer ?
#
loop_
_entity_poly.entity_id
_entity_poly.type
_entity_poly.pdbx_seq_one_letter_code
_entity_poly.pdbx_strand_id
1 'polypeptide(L)'
;GRLIFQDGRPAAGSIVSVQSGTFQSQRLLFGSEVAAHAHGAIDCYSETVVKSDGTFILTGLTEGIHCFDVRLKGEKLPRYTLSDIAVKAGSVRDIGEVKLPEDGWQFMFDGQTIKGWKESDFIGRSEVMVENDRIVMLTGNDMTGITWVGELPRVDYEVTLQGMRVDGSDFFCGLTFPVGDSHCTLILGGWGGSVVGLSCIDGLDASQNETSTSIHFQNKRWYRIRVRVTKRKIEAWLDSKKIIDVIIEGRQISIRWECEPSIPFGIATWRTTGAVRDIRIRKLEAG
;
A
#
# COMPACT_ATOMS: atom_id res chain seq x y z
N GLY A 1 10.91 -22.16 -3.36
CA GLY A 1 11.29 -21.49 -4.62
C GLY A 1 12.75 -21.10 -4.58
N ARG A 2 13.25 -20.51 -5.66
CA ARG A 2 14.63 -20.03 -5.81
C ARG A 2 14.65 -18.59 -6.31
N LEU A 3 15.33 -17.69 -5.62
CA LEU A 3 15.50 -16.30 -6.04
C LEU A 3 16.85 -16.09 -6.71
N ILE A 4 16.83 -15.50 -7.90
CA ILE A 4 18.01 -15.15 -8.67
C ILE A 4 17.93 -13.72 -9.19
N PHE A 5 19.07 -13.07 -9.34
CA PHE A 5 19.19 -11.79 -10.04
C PHE A 5 19.12 -12.00 -11.56
N GLN A 6 18.97 -10.92 -12.33
CA GLN A 6 18.92 -10.98 -13.80
C GLN A 6 20.19 -11.59 -14.42
N ASP A 7 21.34 -11.39 -13.78
CA ASP A 7 22.62 -11.98 -14.18
C ASP A 7 22.76 -13.49 -13.84
N GLY A 8 21.70 -14.11 -13.30
CA GLY A 8 21.66 -15.53 -12.97
C GLY A 8 22.28 -15.88 -11.61
N ARG A 9 22.87 -14.92 -10.89
CA ARG A 9 23.42 -15.18 -9.56
C ARG A 9 22.30 -15.40 -8.53
N PRO A 10 22.48 -16.31 -7.56
CA PRO A 10 21.56 -16.44 -6.43
C PRO A 10 21.42 -15.14 -5.64
N ALA A 11 20.19 -14.80 -5.24
CA ALA A 11 19.91 -13.67 -4.34
C ALA A 11 20.23 -14.00 -2.87
N ALA A 12 21.37 -14.64 -2.62
CA ALA A 12 21.77 -15.19 -1.32
C ALA A 12 21.83 -14.13 -0.21
N GLY A 13 21.31 -14.48 0.97
CA GLY A 13 21.25 -13.60 2.13
C GLY A 13 20.16 -12.53 2.07
N SER A 14 19.38 -12.47 0.99
CA SER A 14 18.13 -11.69 0.96
C SER A 14 17.10 -12.28 1.93
N ILE A 15 16.16 -11.47 2.40
CA ILE A 15 15.06 -11.91 3.24
C ILE A 15 13.79 -11.92 2.41
N VAL A 16 13.04 -13.02 2.46
CA VAL A 16 11.69 -13.11 1.93
C VAL A 16 10.73 -13.12 3.10
N SER A 17 9.70 -12.28 3.06
CA SER A 17 8.76 -12.13 4.18
C SER A 17 7.34 -11.86 3.73
N VAL A 18 6.37 -12.30 4.52
CA VAL A 18 4.94 -12.05 4.28
C VAL A 18 4.49 -10.85 5.11
N GLN A 19 3.83 -9.89 4.44
CA GLN A 19 3.27 -8.67 5.05
C GLN A 19 4.29 -7.84 5.86
N SER A 20 5.51 -7.65 5.34
CA SER A 20 6.52 -6.82 6.02
C SER A 20 6.24 -5.34 5.85
N GLY A 21 5.48 -4.76 6.77
CA GLY A 21 5.24 -3.33 6.77
C GLY A 21 6.29 -2.48 7.47
N THR A 22 7.02 -3.05 8.44
CA THR A 22 8.26 -2.53 9.06
C THR A 22 8.80 -3.54 10.07
N PHE A 23 10.09 -3.42 10.40
CA PHE A 23 10.84 -4.18 11.41
C PHE A 23 10.19 -4.07 12.80
N GLN A 24 10.36 -5.06 13.69
CA GLN A 24 10.01 -4.90 15.11
C GLN A 24 10.90 -3.84 15.77
N SER A 25 10.39 -2.62 15.99
CA SER A 25 11.12 -1.61 16.74
C SER A 25 11.22 -2.05 18.21
N GLN A 26 12.46 -2.18 18.73
CA GLN A 26 12.72 -2.43 20.16
C GLN A 26 12.78 -1.15 21.01
N ARG A 27 12.50 0.05 20.46
CA ARG A 27 12.63 1.31 21.23
C ARG A 27 11.27 1.85 21.66
N LEU A 28 10.93 1.57 22.92
CA LEU A 28 9.92 2.29 23.71
C LEU A 28 10.52 3.59 24.26
N LEU A 29 9.88 4.72 23.99
CA LEU A 29 9.94 5.90 24.86
C LEU A 29 8.53 6.44 25.02
N PHE A 30 7.92 6.07 26.16
CA PHE A 30 6.61 6.44 26.71
C PHE A 30 5.39 5.66 26.20
N GLY A 31 4.83 4.83 27.10
CA GLY A 31 3.50 4.23 26.99
C GLY A 31 3.51 2.77 26.52
N SER A 32 2.99 1.88 27.36
CA SER A 32 2.88 0.43 27.14
C SER A 32 1.79 0.05 26.13
N GLU A 33 1.81 0.62 24.93
CA GLU A 33 1.28 -0.08 23.75
C GLU A 33 2.49 -0.37 22.89
N VAL A 34 3.07 -1.55 23.12
CA VAL A 34 4.00 -2.21 22.21
C VAL A 34 3.54 -1.86 20.80
N ALA A 35 4.38 -1.12 20.07
CA ALA A 35 4.10 -0.63 18.73
C ALA A 35 3.28 -1.67 18.00
N ALA A 36 2.14 -1.24 17.43
CA ALA A 36 1.15 -2.03 16.70
C ALA A 36 1.75 -2.74 15.47
N HIS A 37 2.76 -3.56 15.73
CA HIS A 37 3.40 -4.52 14.88
C HIS A 37 2.46 -5.70 14.83
N ALA A 38 2.00 -6.00 13.62
CA ALA A 38 1.49 -7.30 13.23
C ALA A 38 0.26 -7.88 13.96
N HIS A 39 -0.30 -7.29 15.03
CA HIS A 39 -1.57 -7.80 15.60
C HIS A 39 -2.78 -7.56 14.68
N GLY A 40 -2.67 -6.63 13.74
CA GLY A 40 -3.63 -6.45 12.66
C GLY A 40 -3.46 -7.41 11.47
N ALA A 41 -2.24 -7.91 11.26
CA ALA A 41 -1.96 -8.96 10.29
C ALA A 41 -2.35 -10.29 10.95
N ILE A 42 -3.66 -10.52 11.11
CA ILE A 42 -4.17 -11.76 11.66
C ILE A 42 -3.58 -12.91 10.81
N ASP A 43 -2.79 -13.78 11.46
CA ASP A 43 -2.31 -15.08 11.00
C ASP A 43 -1.18 -15.21 9.94
N CYS A 44 -0.37 -14.19 9.59
CA CYS A 44 0.52 -14.35 8.41
C CYS A 44 1.95 -13.74 8.47
N TYR A 45 2.51 -13.32 9.60
CA TYR A 45 3.91 -12.89 9.59
C TYR A 45 4.85 -14.11 9.58
N SER A 46 5.56 -14.29 8.46
CA SER A 46 6.61 -15.29 8.32
C SER A 46 7.75 -14.70 7.48
N GLU A 47 8.98 -14.98 7.87
CA GLU A 47 10.16 -14.59 7.10
C GLU A 47 11.22 -15.69 7.06
N THR A 48 12.05 -15.66 6.02
CA THR A 48 13.13 -16.64 5.83
C THR A 48 14.29 -15.98 5.09
N VAL A 49 15.50 -16.51 5.28
CA VAL A 49 16.70 -16.05 4.60
C VAL A 49 16.96 -16.94 3.39
N VAL A 50 17.23 -16.30 2.25
CA VAL A 50 17.61 -16.98 1.01
C VAL A 50 18.99 -17.61 1.19
N LYS A 51 19.09 -18.92 0.95
CA LYS A 51 20.33 -19.69 1.08
C LYS A 51 21.36 -19.30 0.00
N SER A 52 22.59 -19.79 0.15
CA SER A 52 23.70 -19.54 -0.79
C SER A 52 23.41 -19.97 -2.22
N ASP A 53 22.60 -21.02 -2.40
CA ASP A 53 22.17 -21.51 -3.72
C ASP A 53 20.94 -20.76 -4.27
N GLY A 54 20.38 -19.80 -3.53
CA GLY A 54 19.20 -19.02 -3.91
C GLY A 54 17.88 -19.62 -3.44
N THR A 55 17.90 -20.81 -2.84
CA THR A 55 16.67 -21.46 -2.38
C THR A 55 16.15 -20.83 -1.09
N PHE A 56 14.84 -20.85 -0.91
CA PHE A 56 14.17 -20.40 0.30
C PHE A 56 12.89 -21.18 0.55
N ILE A 57 12.51 -21.32 1.82
CA ILE A 57 11.28 -21.94 2.27
C ILE A 57 10.63 -21.01 3.30
N LEU A 58 9.41 -20.58 3.03
CA LEU A 58 8.53 -19.92 3.99
C LEU A 58 7.52 -20.94 4.50
N THR A 59 7.35 -21.00 5.82
CA THR A 59 6.41 -21.89 6.49
C THR A 59 5.42 -21.09 7.34
N GLY A 60 4.35 -21.73 7.81
CA GLY A 60 3.35 -21.08 8.68
C GLY A 60 2.41 -20.12 7.95
N LEU A 61 2.28 -20.26 6.62
CA LEU A 61 1.33 -19.48 5.83
C LEU A 61 -0.07 -20.07 5.96
N THR A 62 -1.07 -19.21 6.10
CA THR A 62 -2.47 -19.62 5.97
C THR A 62 -2.81 -20.00 4.53
N GLU A 63 -3.91 -20.73 4.36
CA GLU A 63 -4.50 -20.92 3.05
C GLU A 63 -4.94 -19.58 2.46
N GLY A 64 -4.61 -19.34 1.19
CA GLY A 64 -5.01 -18.13 0.49
C GLY A 64 -3.97 -17.63 -0.51
N ILE A 65 -4.20 -16.42 -1.00
CA ILE A 65 -3.27 -15.71 -1.88
C ILE A 65 -2.39 -14.81 -1.02
N HIS A 66 -1.08 -14.83 -1.28
CA HIS A 66 -0.09 -14.07 -0.52
C HIS A 66 0.74 -13.17 -1.41
N CYS A 67 1.24 -12.09 -0.79
CA CYS A 67 2.32 -11.28 -1.33
C CYS A 67 3.56 -11.44 -0.44
N PHE A 68 4.72 -11.65 -1.05
CA PHE A 68 6.00 -11.78 -0.38
C PHE A 68 6.89 -10.60 -0.74
N ASP A 69 7.33 -9.87 0.28
CA ASP A 69 8.31 -8.83 0.13
C ASP A 69 9.72 -9.40 0.19
N VAL A 70 10.60 -8.91 -0.67
CA VAL A 70 12.02 -9.30 -0.74
C VAL A 70 12.88 -8.10 -0.35
N ARG A 71 13.62 -8.24 0.75
CA ARG A 71 14.67 -7.29 1.17
C ARG A 71 16.02 -7.86 0.76
N LEU A 72 16.83 -7.09 0.03
CA LEU A 72 18.18 -7.56 -0.27
C LEU A 72 19.04 -7.58 0.99
N LYS A 73 20.12 -8.36 0.95
CA LYS A 73 21.04 -8.50 2.08
C LYS A 73 21.51 -7.12 2.57
N GLY A 74 21.21 -6.79 3.82
CA GLY A 74 21.58 -5.52 4.46
C GLY A 74 20.59 -4.37 4.24
N GLU A 75 19.57 -4.55 3.39
CA GLU A 75 18.52 -3.55 3.20
C GLU A 75 17.45 -3.64 4.29
N LYS A 76 17.01 -2.48 4.78
CA LYS A 76 15.89 -2.40 5.73
C LYS A 76 14.54 -2.52 5.06
N LEU A 77 14.42 -1.96 3.85
CA LEU A 77 13.16 -1.81 3.16
C LEU A 77 13.02 -2.82 2.00
N PRO A 78 11.79 -3.28 1.70
CA PRO A 78 11.56 -4.28 0.67
C PRO A 78 11.70 -3.74 -0.76
N ARG A 79 12.75 -4.18 -1.45
CA ARG A 79 13.04 -3.75 -2.83
C ARG A 79 12.12 -4.35 -3.87
N TYR A 80 11.60 -5.56 -3.62
CA TYR A 80 10.68 -6.25 -4.53
C TYR A 80 9.47 -6.80 -3.78
N THR A 81 8.38 -7.00 -4.52
CA THR A 81 7.19 -7.71 -4.04
C THR A 81 6.81 -8.77 -5.06
N LEU A 82 6.81 -10.02 -4.63
CA LEU A 82 6.20 -11.14 -5.34
C LEU A 82 4.73 -11.17 -4.94
N SER A 83 3.82 -11.16 -5.90
CA SER A 83 2.38 -11.12 -5.64
C SER A 83 1.69 -12.36 -6.18
N ASP A 84 0.45 -12.55 -5.77
CA ASP A 84 -0.45 -13.54 -6.36
C ASP A 84 0.03 -15.00 -6.15
N ILE A 85 0.70 -15.28 -5.02
CA ILE A 85 1.18 -16.60 -4.67
C ILE A 85 0.11 -17.37 -3.89
N ALA A 86 -0.52 -18.35 -4.52
CA ALA A 86 -1.54 -19.20 -3.90
C ALA A 86 -0.92 -20.33 -3.04
N VAL A 87 -1.40 -20.45 -1.80
CA VAL A 87 -1.04 -21.49 -0.84
C VAL A 87 -2.31 -22.24 -0.43
N LYS A 88 -2.29 -23.57 -0.47
CA LYS A 88 -3.40 -24.42 0.03
C LYS A 88 -3.04 -25.00 1.40
N ALA A 89 -4.05 -25.24 2.24
CA ALA A 89 -3.86 -25.88 3.53
C ALA A 89 -3.12 -27.22 3.40
N GLY A 90 -2.14 -27.45 4.29
CA GLY A 90 -1.35 -28.69 4.32
C GLY A 90 -0.47 -28.94 3.08
N SER A 91 -0.28 -27.95 2.22
CA SER A 91 0.49 -28.11 0.97
C SER A 91 1.78 -27.28 0.97
N VAL A 92 2.77 -27.76 0.23
CA VAL A 92 3.95 -26.95 -0.15
C VAL A 92 3.74 -26.47 -1.57
N ARG A 93 3.76 -25.15 -1.75
CA ARG A 93 3.78 -24.53 -3.08
C ARG A 93 5.22 -24.26 -3.48
N ASP A 94 5.71 -24.95 -4.51
CA ASP A 94 6.91 -24.49 -5.21
C ASP A 94 6.53 -23.41 -6.23
N ILE A 95 7.19 -22.26 -6.13
CA ILE A 95 7.03 -21.15 -7.06
C ILE A 95 8.11 -21.16 -8.16
N GLY A 96 8.97 -22.17 -8.16
CA GLY A 96 10.05 -22.32 -9.13
C GLY A 96 11.17 -21.31 -8.93
N GLU A 97 11.90 -21.05 -10.01
CA GLU A 97 12.91 -20.01 -10.09
C GLU A 97 12.26 -18.67 -10.44
N VAL A 98 12.50 -17.67 -9.60
CA VAL A 98 11.96 -16.32 -9.74
C VAL A 98 13.13 -15.36 -9.95
N LYS A 99 13.16 -14.76 -11.14
CA LYS A 99 14.10 -13.68 -11.48
C LYS A 99 13.61 -12.37 -10.88
N LEU A 100 14.43 -11.78 -10.01
CA LEU A 100 14.17 -10.45 -9.47
C LEU A 100 14.31 -9.42 -10.60
N PRO A 101 13.37 -8.47 -10.76
CA PRO A 101 13.48 -7.40 -11.73
C PRO A 101 14.78 -6.60 -11.60
N GLU A 102 15.23 -5.98 -12.69
CA GLU A 102 16.39 -5.08 -12.66
C GLU A 102 16.09 -3.82 -11.85
N ASP A 103 14.90 -3.23 -12.10
CA ASP A 103 14.39 -2.10 -11.34
C ASP A 103 13.48 -2.53 -10.19
N GLY A 104 13.79 -2.03 -9.00
CA GLY A 104 12.98 -2.23 -7.80
C GLY A 104 11.92 -1.15 -7.60
N TRP A 105 11.23 -1.23 -6.47
CA TRP A 105 10.37 -0.14 -6.01
C TRP A 105 11.17 1.13 -5.68
N GLN A 106 10.67 2.28 -6.10
CA GLN A 106 11.08 3.57 -5.56
C GLN A 106 10.34 3.83 -4.25
N PHE A 107 11.08 4.00 -3.17
CA PHE A 107 10.51 4.36 -1.87
C PHE A 107 10.13 5.84 -1.86
N MET A 108 8.90 6.10 -1.42
CA MET A 108 8.39 7.45 -1.23
C MET A 108 8.42 7.86 0.25
N PHE A 109 8.67 6.93 1.18
CA PHE A 109 8.79 7.21 2.61
C PHE A 109 9.98 6.46 3.21
N ASP A 110 10.80 7.16 4.00
CA ASP A 110 12.05 6.65 4.57
C ASP A 110 11.90 6.07 5.99
N GLY A 111 10.68 6.12 6.56
CA GLY A 111 10.39 5.71 7.94
C GLY A 111 10.64 6.79 9.00
N GLN A 112 11.30 7.88 8.66
CA GLN A 112 11.84 8.83 9.64
C GLN A 112 11.32 10.25 9.43
N THR A 113 11.10 10.65 8.18
CA THR A 113 10.73 12.01 7.81
C THR A 113 9.66 12.00 6.72
N ILE A 114 8.92 13.11 6.62
CA ILE A 114 8.03 13.37 5.48
C ILE A 114 8.78 13.97 4.28
N LYS A 115 10.09 13.72 4.12
CA LYS A 115 10.85 14.27 2.99
C LYS A 115 10.23 13.85 1.66
N GLY A 116 10.01 14.83 0.78
CA GLY A 116 9.30 14.64 -0.49
C GLY A 116 7.77 14.72 -0.37
N TRP A 117 7.24 14.84 0.84
CA TRP A 117 5.84 15.12 1.13
C TRP A 117 5.68 16.50 1.77
N LYS A 118 4.48 17.05 1.63
CA LYS A 118 3.97 18.16 2.42
C LYS A 118 2.66 17.75 3.07
N GLU A 119 2.28 18.40 4.16
CA GLU A 119 0.90 18.31 4.64
C GLU A 119 -0.05 18.91 3.59
N SER A 120 -1.13 18.19 3.27
CA SER A 120 -2.16 18.67 2.34
C SER A 120 -2.89 19.88 2.92
N ASP A 121 -3.22 20.85 2.07
CA ASP A 121 -3.80 22.14 2.49
C ASP A 121 -5.32 22.05 2.76
N PHE A 122 -5.71 21.14 3.66
CA PHE A 122 -7.11 21.00 4.08
C PHE A 122 -7.43 22.00 5.19
N ILE A 123 -8.56 22.69 5.05
CA ILE A 123 -9.12 23.55 6.10
C ILE A 123 -9.54 22.66 7.28
N GLY A 124 -9.09 23.00 8.49
CA GLY A 124 -9.41 22.23 9.70
C GLY A 124 -8.66 20.90 9.83
N ARG A 125 -7.54 20.73 9.10
CA ARG A 125 -6.62 19.61 9.29
C ARG A 125 -6.03 19.59 10.69
N SER A 126 -5.66 18.39 11.12
CA SER A 126 -4.91 18.17 12.35
C SER A 126 -3.42 17.92 12.06
N GLU A 127 -2.65 17.64 13.09
CA GLU A 127 -1.22 17.36 13.02
C GLU A 127 -0.91 16.09 12.21
N VAL A 128 0.16 16.16 11.43
CA VAL A 128 0.80 15.00 10.80
C VAL A 128 2.15 14.77 11.46
N MET A 129 2.38 13.55 11.93
CA MET A 129 3.61 13.19 12.63
C MET A 129 4.21 11.89 12.10
N VAL A 130 5.53 11.73 12.26
CA VAL A 130 6.21 10.47 11.99
C VAL A 130 6.55 9.79 13.31
N GLU A 131 6.13 8.54 13.46
CA GLU A 131 6.35 7.76 14.66
C GLU A 131 6.53 6.28 14.31
N ASN A 132 7.55 5.61 14.84
CA ASN A 132 7.71 4.15 14.68
C ASN A 132 7.61 3.68 13.21
N ASP A 133 8.34 4.34 12.31
CA ASP A 133 8.36 4.05 10.87
C ASP A 133 7.00 4.15 10.16
N ARG A 134 6.11 5.03 10.63
CA ARG A 134 4.84 5.36 9.97
C ARG A 134 4.56 6.85 10.01
N ILE A 135 3.78 7.31 9.04
CA ILE A 135 3.17 8.64 9.08
C ILE A 135 1.80 8.47 9.72
N VAL A 136 1.51 9.26 10.74
CA VAL A 136 0.22 9.33 11.41
C VAL A 136 -0.43 10.66 11.08
N MET A 137 -1.67 10.60 10.60
CA MET A 137 -2.53 11.75 10.32
C MET A 137 -3.61 11.76 11.40
N LEU A 138 -3.53 12.71 12.34
CA LEU A 138 -4.50 12.81 13.42
C LEU A 138 -5.89 13.22 12.89
N THR A 139 -6.92 12.92 13.67
CA THR A 139 -8.30 13.29 13.33
C THR A 139 -8.43 14.81 13.22
N GLY A 140 -8.69 15.30 12.01
CA GLY A 140 -9.08 16.69 11.76
C GLY A 140 -10.59 16.88 11.88
N ASN A 141 -11.03 18.13 11.69
CA ASN A 141 -12.46 18.47 11.64
C ASN A 141 -13.16 17.73 10.49
N ASP A 142 -12.51 17.68 9.34
CA ASP A 142 -12.88 16.85 8.19
C ASP A 142 -11.65 16.07 7.72
N MET A 143 -10.83 16.65 6.83
CA MET A 143 -9.69 15.95 6.23
C MET A 143 -8.34 16.31 6.85
N THR A 144 -7.47 15.31 6.97
CA THR A 144 -6.04 15.49 7.25
C THR A 144 -5.26 14.59 6.29
N GLY A 145 -4.15 15.07 5.74
CA GLY A 145 -3.44 14.32 4.71
C GLY A 145 -2.05 14.82 4.39
N ILE A 146 -1.36 14.05 3.56
CA ILE A 146 -0.06 14.37 2.99
C ILE A 146 -0.12 14.29 1.47
N THR A 147 0.69 15.11 0.80
CA THR A 147 0.79 15.20 -0.66
C THR A 147 2.25 15.13 -1.09
N TRP A 148 2.56 14.25 -2.04
CA TRP A 148 3.89 14.12 -2.63
C TRP A 148 4.19 15.31 -3.53
N VAL A 149 5.41 15.85 -3.43
CA VAL A 149 5.85 17.03 -4.20
C VAL A 149 6.84 16.70 -5.32
N GLY A 150 7.24 15.44 -5.46
CA GLY A 150 8.13 15.00 -6.53
C GLY A 150 7.40 14.64 -7.83
N GLU A 151 8.18 14.35 -8.86
CA GLU A 151 7.65 13.89 -10.15
C GLU A 151 7.04 12.50 -10.04
N LEU A 152 5.99 12.27 -10.85
CA LEU A 152 5.26 11.01 -10.89
C LEU A 152 4.89 10.63 -12.34
N PRO A 153 4.88 9.33 -12.67
CA PRO A 153 4.23 8.86 -13.89
C PRO A 153 2.73 9.17 -13.85
N ARG A 154 2.16 9.49 -15.01
CA ARG A 154 0.72 9.78 -15.18
C ARG A 154 -0.11 8.53 -15.46
N VAL A 155 0.51 7.52 -16.06
CA VAL A 155 -0.05 6.21 -16.40
C VAL A 155 1.08 5.19 -16.40
N ASP A 156 0.72 3.91 -16.52
CA ASP A 156 1.63 2.78 -16.65
C ASP A 156 2.58 2.68 -15.44
N TYR A 157 1.98 2.68 -14.25
CA TYR A 157 2.69 2.57 -12.99
C TYR A 157 1.86 1.78 -11.96
N GLU A 158 2.56 1.35 -10.92
CA GLU A 158 1.95 0.71 -9.76
C GLU A 158 2.42 1.43 -8.49
N VAL A 159 1.51 1.59 -7.54
CA VAL A 159 1.77 2.07 -6.19
C VAL A 159 1.40 0.99 -5.20
N THR A 160 2.18 0.86 -4.15
CA THR A 160 1.79 0.08 -2.97
C THR A 160 2.11 0.82 -1.69
N LEU A 161 1.25 0.66 -0.70
CA LEU A 161 1.45 1.16 0.66
C LEU A 161 0.71 0.27 1.64
N GLN A 162 0.92 0.50 2.93
CA GLN A 162 0.07 -0.06 3.97
C GLN A 162 -0.66 1.07 4.70
N GLY A 163 -1.96 0.91 4.88
CA GLY A 163 -2.80 1.84 5.61
C GLY A 163 -3.47 1.19 6.82
N MET A 164 -3.71 1.98 7.86
CA MET A 164 -4.41 1.53 9.06
C MET A 164 -5.34 2.63 9.56
N ARG A 165 -6.57 2.25 9.91
CA ARG A 165 -7.44 3.07 10.75
C ARG A 165 -6.99 2.93 12.19
N VAL A 166 -6.34 3.94 12.74
CA VAL A 166 -5.87 3.93 14.14
C VAL A 166 -7.07 4.05 15.07
N ASP A 167 -7.89 5.06 14.82
CA ASP A 167 -9.12 5.35 15.56
C ASP A 167 -10.10 6.13 14.66
N GLY A 168 -11.40 6.04 14.99
CA GLY A 168 -12.48 6.63 14.21
C GLY A 168 -13.26 5.60 13.39
N SER A 169 -14.13 6.11 12.52
CA SER A 169 -15.16 5.31 11.85
C SER A 169 -15.35 5.65 10.38
N ASP A 170 -14.51 6.49 9.76
CA ASP A 170 -14.61 6.80 8.33
C ASP A 170 -13.28 6.45 7.62
N PHE A 171 -13.04 7.00 6.43
CA PHE A 171 -11.91 6.55 5.63
C PHE A 171 -10.58 6.92 6.27
N PHE A 172 -9.70 5.92 6.39
CA PHE A 172 -8.32 6.09 6.85
C PHE A 172 -7.34 6.23 5.67
N CYS A 173 -7.84 6.03 4.45
CA CYS A 173 -7.07 6.15 3.23
C CYS A 173 -7.98 6.56 2.06
N GLY A 174 -8.00 7.86 1.78
CA GLY A 174 -8.32 8.43 0.49
C GLY A 174 -7.02 8.59 -0.29
N LEU A 175 -6.72 7.65 -1.18
CA LEU A 175 -5.50 7.66 -2.00
C LEU A 175 -5.79 8.36 -3.33
N THR A 176 -5.32 9.59 -3.46
CA THR A 176 -5.38 10.38 -4.70
C THR A 176 -4.15 10.12 -5.54
N PHE A 177 -4.33 9.90 -6.85
CA PHE A 177 -3.24 9.56 -7.75
C PHE A 177 -3.48 10.02 -9.20
N PRO A 178 -2.42 10.25 -10.00
CA PRO A 178 -2.54 10.66 -11.40
C PRO A 178 -3.20 9.60 -12.30
N VAL A 179 -4.03 10.05 -13.24
CA VAL A 179 -4.60 9.21 -14.30
C VAL A 179 -4.60 10.02 -15.60
N GLY A 180 -3.56 9.84 -16.42
CA GLY A 180 -3.35 10.67 -17.60
C GLY A 180 -3.17 12.14 -17.20
N ASP A 181 -3.98 13.02 -17.76
CA ASP A 181 -3.96 14.45 -17.44
C ASP A 181 -4.86 14.85 -16.26
N SER A 182 -5.50 13.87 -15.62
CA SER A 182 -6.40 14.05 -14.48
C SER A 182 -5.88 13.29 -13.24
N HIS A 183 -6.72 13.21 -12.21
CA HIS A 183 -6.47 12.50 -10.97
C HIS A 183 -7.72 11.73 -10.55
N CYS A 184 -7.55 10.64 -9.82
CA CYS A 184 -8.63 9.86 -9.23
C CYS A 184 -8.31 9.58 -7.75
N THR A 185 -9.33 9.34 -6.93
CA THR A 185 -9.17 9.00 -5.52
C THR A 185 -9.80 7.64 -5.24
N LEU A 186 -9.00 6.69 -4.75
CA LEU A 186 -9.50 5.45 -4.14
C LEU A 186 -9.88 5.75 -2.69
N ILE A 187 -11.13 5.48 -2.33
CA ILE A 187 -11.64 5.60 -0.97
C ILE A 187 -11.64 4.23 -0.29
N LEU A 188 -11.07 4.14 0.91
CA LEU A 188 -11.08 2.95 1.75
C LEU A 188 -11.73 3.24 3.11
N GLY A 189 -13.01 2.89 3.22
CA GLY A 189 -13.80 3.03 4.44
C GLY A 189 -14.61 4.32 4.51
N GLY A 190 -15.06 4.86 3.38
CA GLY A 190 -15.87 6.09 3.34
C GLY A 190 -17.31 5.90 3.86
N TRP A 191 -18.06 7.00 3.95
CA TRP A 191 -19.49 7.04 4.30
C TRP A 191 -19.79 6.28 5.61
N GLY A 192 -19.13 6.68 6.69
CA GLY A 192 -19.30 6.03 7.99
C GLY A 192 -18.61 4.66 8.08
N GLY A 193 -17.60 4.40 7.24
CA GLY A 193 -16.57 3.42 7.58
C GLY A 193 -16.48 2.20 6.69
N SER A 194 -17.32 2.08 5.67
CA SER A 194 -17.47 0.83 4.91
C SER A 194 -17.36 0.97 3.40
N VAL A 195 -17.67 2.13 2.83
CA VAL A 195 -17.66 2.27 1.38
C VAL A 195 -16.24 2.24 0.85
N VAL A 196 -16.04 1.45 -0.19
CA VAL A 196 -14.82 1.32 -0.97
C VAL A 196 -15.16 1.57 -2.43
N GLY A 197 -14.36 2.38 -3.11
CA GLY A 197 -14.57 2.66 -4.52
C GLY A 197 -13.63 3.75 -5.03
N LEU A 198 -13.55 3.87 -6.36
CA LEU A 198 -12.92 5.01 -7.01
C LEU A 198 -13.92 6.15 -7.10
N SER A 199 -13.50 7.36 -6.73
CA SER A 199 -14.36 8.55 -6.83
C SER A 199 -14.26 9.20 -8.20
N CYS A 200 -15.38 9.78 -8.63
CA CYS A 200 -15.48 10.68 -9.78
C CYS A 200 -15.15 10.01 -11.13
N ILE A 201 -15.74 8.84 -11.36
CA ILE A 201 -15.81 8.22 -12.69
C ILE A 201 -17.14 8.62 -13.33
N ASP A 202 -17.08 9.28 -14.49
CA ASP A 202 -18.24 9.87 -15.18
C ASP A 202 -19.10 10.77 -14.27
N GLY A 203 -18.44 11.48 -13.35
CA GLY A 203 -19.06 12.38 -12.37
C GLY A 203 -19.64 11.70 -11.12
N LEU A 204 -19.65 10.36 -11.05
CA LEU A 204 -20.19 9.60 -9.93
C LEU A 204 -19.14 9.34 -8.85
N ASP A 205 -19.48 9.58 -7.59
CA ASP A 205 -18.59 9.32 -6.46
C ASP A 205 -18.43 7.82 -6.15
N ALA A 206 -17.52 7.49 -5.23
CA ALA A 206 -17.18 6.11 -4.87
C ALA A 206 -18.35 5.28 -4.28
N SER A 207 -19.46 5.92 -3.90
CA SER A 207 -20.68 5.23 -3.44
C SER A 207 -21.69 4.97 -4.57
N GLN A 208 -21.49 5.55 -5.75
CA GLN A 208 -22.52 5.61 -6.80
C GLN A 208 -22.12 4.96 -8.13
N ASN A 209 -20.84 4.65 -8.34
CA ASN A 209 -20.38 4.00 -9.57
C ASN A 209 -20.12 2.49 -9.42
N GLU A 210 -19.78 1.82 -10.51
CA GLU A 210 -19.64 0.36 -10.58
C GLU A 210 -18.51 -0.21 -9.72
N THR A 211 -17.60 0.64 -9.25
CA THR A 211 -16.48 0.22 -8.40
C THR A 211 -16.88 0.16 -6.93
N SER A 212 -18.09 0.63 -6.59
CA SER A 212 -18.59 0.71 -5.23
C SER A 212 -18.78 -0.67 -4.61
N THR A 213 -18.22 -0.85 -3.42
CA THR A 213 -18.42 -2.04 -2.60
C THR A 213 -18.35 -1.66 -1.12
N SER A 214 -18.76 -2.58 -0.24
CA SER A 214 -18.70 -2.38 1.20
C SER A 214 -17.73 -3.37 1.84
N ILE A 215 -16.77 -2.86 2.59
CA ILE A 215 -15.78 -3.64 3.33
C ILE A 215 -15.74 -3.14 4.77
N HIS A 216 -15.87 -4.05 5.73
CA HIS A 216 -15.66 -3.72 7.13
C HIS A 216 -14.16 -3.62 7.44
N PHE A 217 -13.73 -2.44 7.88
CA PHE A 217 -12.37 -2.22 8.36
C PHE A 217 -12.33 -2.33 9.89
N GLN A 218 -11.45 -3.17 10.40
CA GLN A 218 -11.06 -3.21 11.81
C GLN A 218 -10.08 -2.07 12.12
N ASN A 219 -10.28 -1.41 13.26
CA ASN A 219 -9.32 -0.45 13.80
C ASN A 219 -8.06 -1.18 14.26
N LYS A 220 -6.92 -0.47 14.23
CA LYS A 220 -5.60 -0.99 14.58
C LYS A 220 -5.16 -2.20 13.71
N ARG A 221 -5.79 -2.39 12.54
CA ARG A 221 -5.38 -3.35 11.51
C ARG A 221 -4.65 -2.68 10.34
N TRP A 222 -3.50 -3.23 9.97
CA TRP A 222 -2.82 -2.86 8.73
C TRP A 222 -3.45 -3.58 7.54
N TYR A 223 -3.75 -2.81 6.50
CA TYR A 223 -4.21 -3.29 5.20
C TYR A 223 -3.15 -2.98 4.16
N ARG A 224 -2.74 -3.97 3.37
CA ARG A 224 -1.89 -3.69 2.21
C ARG A 224 -2.76 -3.15 1.09
N ILE A 225 -2.34 -2.06 0.47
CA ILE A 225 -3.04 -1.42 -0.62
C ILE A 225 -2.10 -1.45 -1.83
N ARG A 226 -2.63 -1.88 -2.97
CA ARG A 226 -1.93 -1.82 -4.26
C ARG A 226 -2.87 -1.18 -5.27
N VAL A 227 -2.40 -0.20 -6.01
CA VAL A 227 -3.12 0.41 -7.13
C VAL A 227 -2.24 0.32 -8.36
N ARG A 228 -2.83 -0.16 -9.46
CA ARG A 228 -2.21 -0.17 -10.78
C ARG A 228 -2.99 0.74 -11.70
N VAL A 229 -2.27 1.65 -12.35
CA VAL A 229 -2.84 2.59 -13.31
C VAL A 229 -2.19 2.34 -14.66
N THR A 230 -3.02 2.08 -15.66
CA THR A 230 -2.63 1.98 -17.07
C THR A 230 -3.49 2.94 -17.88
N LYS A 231 -3.14 3.19 -19.14
CA LYS A 231 -4.00 3.98 -20.04
C LYS A 231 -5.42 3.42 -20.16
N ARG A 232 -5.58 2.09 -20.09
CA ARG A 232 -6.86 1.41 -20.33
C ARG A 232 -7.67 1.18 -19.06
N LYS A 233 -7.03 0.89 -17.93
CA LYS A 233 -7.70 0.45 -16.70
C LYS A 233 -7.04 0.92 -15.42
N ILE A 234 -7.86 0.99 -14.37
CA ILE A 234 -7.44 1.11 -12.97
C ILE A 234 -7.78 -0.19 -12.26
N GLU A 235 -6.80 -0.75 -11.56
CA GLU A 235 -6.99 -1.91 -10.70
C GLU A 235 -6.53 -1.60 -9.28
N ALA A 236 -7.24 -2.13 -8.28
CA ALA A 236 -6.84 -2.00 -6.90
C ALA A 236 -7.00 -3.32 -6.14
N TRP A 237 -6.07 -3.57 -5.22
CA TRP A 237 -6.07 -4.70 -4.31
C TRP A 237 -6.02 -4.22 -2.87
N LEU A 238 -6.80 -4.89 -2.03
CA LEU A 238 -6.75 -4.79 -0.58
C LEU A 238 -6.27 -6.14 -0.05
N ASP A 239 -5.16 -6.11 0.68
CA ASP A 239 -4.34 -7.27 0.98
C ASP A 239 -3.97 -8.02 -0.31
N SER A 240 -4.47 -9.24 -0.47
CA SER A 240 -4.27 -10.03 -1.70
C SER A 240 -5.52 -10.07 -2.58
N LYS A 241 -6.64 -9.47 -2.16
CA LYS A 241 -7.91 -9.51 -2.89
C LYS A 241 -7.98 -8.34 -3.86
N LYS A 242 -8.20 -8.63 -5.15
CA LYS A 242 -8.56 -7.59 -6.12
C LYS A 242 -9.96 -7.08 -5.77
N ILE A 243 -10.07 -5.78 -5.51
CA ILE A 243 -11.33 -5.10 -5.13
C ILE A 243 -11.84 -4.16 -6.21
N ILE A 244 -10.96 -3.69 -7.10
CA ILE A 244 -11.31 -2.83 -8.24
C ILE A 244 -10.64 -3.39 -9.49
N ASP A 245 -11.41 -3.46 -10.58
CA ASP A 245 -10.95 -3.77 -11.94
C ASP A 245 -11.87 -3.04 -12.92
N VAL A 246 -11.48 -1.84 -13.36
CA VAL A 246 -12.36 -0.99 -14.18
C VAL A 246 -11.65 -0.46 -15.41
N ILE A 247 -12.32 -0.53 -16.56
CA ILE A 247 -11.88 0.07 -17.81
C ILE A 247 -12.21 1.57 -17.75
N ILE A 248 -11.21 2.40 -18.01
CA ILE A 248 -11.30 3.87 -17.99
C ILE A 248 -11.13 4.50 -19.38
N GLU A 249 -10.79 3.69 -20.39
CA GLU A 249 -10.66 4.17 -21.76
C GLU A 249 -11.99 4.76 -22.26
N GLY A 250 -11.93 6.01 -22.76
CA GLY A 250 -13.11 6.74 -23.24
C GLY A 250 -14.02 7.29 -22.13
N ARG A 251 -13.61 7.22 -20.85
CA ARG A 251 -14.41 7.68 -19.71
C ARG A 251 -13.85 8.96 -19.11
N GLN A 252 -14.70 9.70 -18.41
CA GLN A 252 -14.27 10.89 -17.70
C GLN A 252 -13.76 10.50 -16.31
N ILE A 253 -12.48 10.76 -16.07
CA ILE A 253 -11.86 10.66 -14.74
C ILE A 253 -11.64 12.09 -14.22
N SER A 254 -12.17 12.39 -13.06
CA SER A 254 -11.98 13.67 -12.39
C SER A 254 -11.75 13.49 -10.89
N ILE A 255 -11.55 14.60 -10.20
CA ILE A 255 -11.37 14.63 -8.75
C ILE A 255 -12.54 15.36 -8.10
N ARG A 256 -12.91 14.92 -6.91
CA ARG A 256 -13.84 15.65 -6.06
C ARG A 256 -13.11 16.86 -5.48
N TRP A 257 -13.75 18.02 -5.44
CA TRP A 257 -13.12 19.26 -4.99
C TRP A 257 -12.52 19.15 -3.58
N GLU A 258 -13.15 18.38 -2.68
CA GLU A 258 -12.60 18.14 -1.33
C GLU A 258 -11.25 17.42 -1.35
N CYS A 259 -10.92 16.67 -2.40
CA CYS A 259 -9.66 15.94 -2.55
C CYS A 259 -8.60 16.70 -3.36
N GLU A 260 -8.90 17.87 -3.92
CA GLU A 260 -7.93 18.68 -4.69
C GLU A 260 -6.62 18.97 -3.93
N PRO A 261 -6.63 19.24 -2.60
CA PRO A 261 -5.38 19.42 -1.84
C PRO A 261 -4.44 18.20 -1.82
N SER A 262 -4.92 17.02 -2.22
CA SER A 262 -4.13 15.79 -2.37
C SER A 262 -3.47 15.62 -3.75
N ILE A 263 -3.65 16.55 -4.69
CA ILE A 263 -2.98 16.53 -6.00
C ILE A 263 -1.50 16.91 -5.87
N PRO A 264 -0.57 16.23 -6.55
CA PRO A 264 -0.80 15.20 -7.58
C PRO A 264 -0.92 13.77 -7.05
N PHE A 265 -0.41 13.50 -5.86
CA PHE A 265 -0.53 12.20 -5.22
C PHE A 265 -0.57 12.40 -3.73
N GLY A 266 -1.63 11.93 -3.10
CA GLY A 266 -1.87 12.24 -1.70
C GLY A 266 -2.65 11.16 -0.99
N ILE A 267 -2.46 11.12 0.31
CA ILE A 267 -3.11 10.19 1.21
C ILE A 267 -3.80 11.05 2.24
N ALA A 268 -5.11 10.89 2.37
CA ALA A 268 -5.91 11.62 3.34
C ALA A 268 -6.81 10.71 4.17
N THR A 269 -7.27 11.23 5.30
CA THR A 269 -8.30 10.64 6.15
C THR A 269 -9.52 11.55 6.21
N TRP A 270 -10.66 11.03 6.67
CA TRP A 270 -11.84 11.83 7.01
C TRP A 270 -12.28 11.53 8.43
N ARG A 271 -12.28 12.53 9.31
CA ARG A 271 -12.73 12.44 10.71
C ARG A 271 -12.24 11.18 11.43
N THR A 272 -11.01 10.78 11.12
CA THR A 272 -10.43 9.49 11.48
C THR A 272 -8.92 9.69 11.59
N THR A 273 -8.31 9.07 12.60
CA THR A 273 -6.86 9.01 12.71
C THR A 273 -6.38 7.83 11.85
N GLY A 274 -5.59 8.14 10.83
CA GLY A 274 -5.03 7.17 9.90
C GLY A 274 -3.52 7.07 10.07
N ALA A 275 -2.97 5.89 9.75
CA ALA A 275 -1.53 5.70 9.66
C ALA A 275 -1.17 5.04 8.33
N VAL A 276 -0.07 5.48 7.72
CA VAL A 276 0.48 4.88 6.50
C VAL A 276 1.97 4.62 6.60
N ARG A 277 2.44 3.57 5.92
CA ARG A 277 3.84 3.19 5.80
C ARG A 277 4.11 2.42 4.51
N ASP A 278 5.38 2.09 4.27
CA ASP A 278 5.81 1.24 3.14
C ASP A 278 5.31 1.77 1.77
N ILE A 279 5.30 3.11 1.62
CA ILE A 279 4.81 3.78 0.43
C ILE A 279 5.86 3.69 -0.67
N ARG A 280 5.48 3.05 -1.78
CA ARG A 280 6.36 2.71 -2.88
C ARG A 280 5.65 2.90 -4.22
N ILE A 281 6.42 3.27 -5.23
CA ILE A 281 5.97 3.39 -6.62
C ILE A 281 6.95 2.72 -7.56
N ARG A 282 6.45 2.18 -8.67
CA ARG A 282 7.28 1.73 -9.79
C ARG A 282 6.58 2.01 -11.11
N LYS A 283 7.37 2.28 -12.15
CA LYS A 283 6.86 2.28 -13.52
C LYS A 283 6.60 0.84 -13.96
N LEU A 284 5.61 0.66 -14.80
CA LEU A 284 5.42 -0.56 -15.55
C LEU A 284 6.15 -0.42 -16.89
N GLU A 285 6.63 -1.53 -17.42
CA GLU A 285 7.02 -1.56 -18.83
C GLU A 285 5.80 -1.21 -19.67
N ALA A 286 6.02 -0.46 -20.76
CA ALA A 286 4.94 -0.10 -21.67
C ALA A 286 4.30 -1.39 -22.21
N GLY A 287 3.05 -1.63 -21.82
CA GLY A 287 2.22 -2.71 -22.36
C GLY A 287 1.58 -2.36 -23.68
#